data_AF-A0A2T9J632-F1
#
_entry.id   AF-A0A2T9J632-F1
#
_cell.length_a   1.000
_cell.length_b   1.000
_cell.length_c   1.000
_cell.angle_alpha   90.00
_cell.angle_beta   90.00
_cell.angle_gamma   90.00
#
_symmetry.space_group_name_H-M   'P 1'
#
loop_
_entity.id
_entity.type
_entity.pdbx_description
1 polymer ?
#
loop_
_entity_poly.entity_id
_entity_poly.type
_entity_poly.pdbx_seq_one_letter_code
_entity_poly.pdbx_strand_id
1 'polypeptide(L)'
;MAPATPVAEFTPTDLIKLFAATYLPLCERLETAGVLDRAALADAMSLYVAPGEATASAAMVEALQIVLRRPRPERGPQPSGPRREPALRVIAGGLG
;
A
#
# COMPACT_ATOMS: atom_id res chain seq x y z
N MET A 1 -11.23 -14.11 -34.97
CA MET A 1 -10.25 -14.14 -33.85
C MET A 1 -10.06 -12.70 -33.40
N ALA A 2 -10.66 -12.30 -32.27
CA ALA A 2 -10.55 -10.92 -31.78
C ALA A 2 -9.11 -10.67 -31.28
N PRO A 3 -8.53 -9.47 -31.49
CA PRO A 3 -7.19 -9.18 -31.01
C PRO A 3 -7.17 -9.22 -29.48
N ALA A 4 -6.21 -9.95 -28.91
CA ALA A 4 -6.00 -9.98 -27.48
C ALA A 4 -5.68 -8.55 -27.01
N THR A 5 -6.46 -8.05 -26.05
CA THR A 5 -6.24 -6.73 -25.46
C THR A 5 -4.88 -6.76 -24.75
N PRO A 6 -3.96 -5.81 -25.00
CA PRO A 6 -2.68 -5.79 -24.32
C PRO A 6 -2.94 -5.58 -22.82
N VAL A 7 -2.59 -6.59 -22.02
CA VAL A 7 -2.61 -6.47 -20.56
C VAL A 7 -1.49 -5.51 -20.20
N ALA A 8 -1.82 -4.41 -19.53
CA ALA A 8 -0.82 -3.46 -19.05
C ALA A 8 0.21 -4.21 -18.18
N GLU A 9 1.50 -4.06 -18.49
CA GLU A 9 2.56 -4.63 -17.65
C GLU A 9 2.56 -3.92 -16.30
N PHE A 10 2.27 -4.67 -15.25
CA PHE A 10 2.22 -4.17 -13.89
C PHE A 10 3.63 -4.28 -13.30
N THR A 11 4.27 -3.15 -13.02
CA THR A 11 5.63 -3.16 -12.46
C THR A 11 5.58 -3.39 -10.93
N PRO A 12 6.67 -3.89 -10.31
CA PRO A 12 6.77 -3.94 -8.85
C PRO A 12 6.51 -2.57 -8.20
N THR A 13 6.97 -1.49 -8.83
CA THR A 13 6.71 -0.11 -8.41
C THR A 13 5.22 0.22 -8.36
N ASP A 14 4.42 -0.30 -9.27
CA ASP A 14 2.97 -0.05 -9.29
C ASP A 14 2.26 -0.84 -8.19
N LEU A 15 2.74 -2.03 -7.83
CA LEU A 15 2.26 -2.77 -6.65
C LEU A 15 2.58 -2.01 -5.37
N ILE A 16 3.77 -1.43 -5.26
CA ILE A 16 4.18 -0.62 -4.11
C ILE A 16 3.29 0.62 -4.00
N LYS A 17 3.02 1.32 -5.11
CA LYS A 17 2.10 2.47 -5.14
C LYS A 17 0.68 2.07 -4.74
N LEU A 18 0.19 0.92 -5.23
CA LEU A 18 -1.14 0.42 -4.90
C LEU A 18 -1.24 0.06 -3.41
N PHE A 19 -0.24 -0.64 -2.87
CA PHE A 19 -0.14 -0.90 -1.43
C PHE A 19 -0.14 0.41 -0.65
N ALA A 20 0.70 1.38 -1.06
CA ALA A 20 0.81 2.66 -0.40
C ALA A 20 -0.55 3.38 -0.35
N ALA A 21 -1.28 3.38 -1.46
CA ALA A 21 -2.59 4.02 -1.56
C ALA A 21 -3.69 3.32 -0.73
N THR A 22 -3.58 2.00 -0.52
CA THR A 22 -4.63 1.20 0.12
C THR A 22 -4.37 0.95 1.61
N TYR A 23 -3.14 0.66 1.99
CA TYR A 23 -2.79 0.21 3.34
C TYR A 23 -2.12 1.26 4.22
N LEU A 24 -1.45 2.29 3.67
CA LEU A 24 -0.89 3.36 4.51
C LEU A 24 -1.98 4.13 5.28
N PRO A 25 -3.14 4.48 4.70
CA PRO A 25 -4.19 5.13 5.46
C PRO A 25 -4.67 4.29 6.65
N LEU A 26 -4.66 2.96 6.53
CA LEU A 26 -4.98 2.06 7.62
C LEU A 26 -3.86 2.05 8.68
N CYS A 27 -2.59 1.92 8.25
CA CYS A 27 -1.44 1.96 9.14
C CYS A 27 -1.41 3.27 9.94
N GLU A 28 -1.69 4.41 9.30
CA GLU A 28 -1.80 5.72 9.97
C GLU A 28 -2.88 5.74 11.04
N ARG A 29 -4.05 5.16 10.77
CA ARG A 29 -5.16 5.11 11.74
C ARG A 29 -4.84 4.22 12.93
N LEU A 30 -4.16 3.09 12.70
CA LEU A 30 -3.75 2.17 13.75
C LEU A 30 -2.62 2.76 14.61
N GLU A 31 -1.67 3.45 13.97
CA GLU A 31 -0.59 4.19 14.66
C GLU A 31 -1.16 5.32 15.53
N THR A 32 -2.08 6.12 14.99
CA THR A 32 -2.76 7.19 15.76
C THR A 32 -3.58 6.63 16.93
N ALA A 33 -4.12 5.42 16.79
CA ALA A 33 -4.84 4.73 17.87
C ALA A 33 -3.91 4.03 18.88
N GLY A 34 -2.58 4.07 18.68
CA GLY A 34 -1.59 3.42 19.55
C GLY A 34 -1.53 1.90 19.40
N VAL A 35 -2.10 1.34 18.33
CA VAL A 35 -2.19 -0.11 18.08
C VAL A 35 -1.00 -0.62 17.26
N LEU A 36 -0.39 0.25 16.45
CA LEU A 36 0.67 -0.12 15.51
C LEU A 36 1.85 0.85 15.62
N ASP A 37 3.06 0.31 15.67
CA ASP A 37 4.30 1.04 15.37
C ASP A 37 4.73 0.70 13.94
N ARG A 38 4.80 1.72 13.06
CA ARG A 38 5.18 1.50 11.67
C ARG A 38 6.63 1.11 11.48
N ALA A 39 7.53 1.58 12.34
CA ALA A 39 8.94 1.19 12.30
C ALA A 39 9.06 -0.28 12.69
N ALA A 40 8.39 -0.69 13.79
CA ALA A 40 8.35 -2.09 14.20
C ALA A 40 7.70 -3.00 13.14
N LEU A 41 6.66 -2.53 12.44
CA LEU A 41 6.08 -3.27 11.32
C LEU A 41 7.09 -3.44 10.18
N ALA A 42 7.81 -2.38 9.81
CA ALA A 42 8.84 -2.45 8.79
C ALA A 42 9.98 -3.41 9.18
N ASP A 43 10.37 -3.45 10.45
CA ASP A 43 11.35 -4.41 10.96
C ASP A 43 10.81 -5.84 10.88
N ALA A 44 9.57 -6.07 11.28
CA ALA A 44 8.94 -7.40 11.20
C ALA A 44 8.83 -7.92 9.76
N MET A 45 8.67 -7.04 8.77
CA MET A 45 8.65 -7.44 7.36
C MET A 45 9.96 -8.06 6.89
N SER A 46 11.11 -7.70 7.50
CA SER A 46 12.41 -8.28 7.15
C SER A 46 12.50 -9.79 7.45
N LEU A 47 11.66 -10.29 8.38
CA LEU A 47 11.60 -11.71 8.74
C LEU A 47 11.06 -12.59 7.61
N TYR A 48 10.40 -12.00 6.61
CA TYR A 48 9.83 -12.71 5.47
C TYR A 48 10.76 -12.77 4.25
N VAL A 49 11.98 -12.23 4.37
CA VAL A 49 12.99 -12.24 3.31
C VAL A 49 14.20 -13.01 3.80
N ALA A 50 14.61 -14.05 3.07
CA ALA A 50 15.81 -14.79 3.45
C ALA A 50 17.07 -13.93 3.20
N PRO A 51 18.12 -14.04 4.04
CA PRO A 51 19.37 -13.32 3.81
C PRO A 51 19.95 -13.63 2.43
N GLY A 52 20.25 -12.59 1.64
CA GLY A 52 20.79 -12.73 0.28
C GLY A 52 19.75 -13.08 -0.79
N GLU A 53 18.47 -13.08 -0.46
CA GLU A 53 17.40 -13.32 -1.42
C GLU A 53 17.26 -12.13 -2.40
N ALA A 54 17.53 -12.38 -3.68
CA ALA A 54 17.42 -11.40 -4.77
C ALA A 54 16.19 -11.68 -5.65
N THR A 55 15.01 -11.76 -5.03
CA THR A 55 13.73 -11.95 -5.72
C THR A 55 12.95 -10.65 -5.87
N ALA A 56 12.00 -10.59 -6.80
CA ALA A 56 11.09 -9.45 -6.93
C ALA A 56 10.27 -9.21 -5.66
N SER A 57 9.93 -10.28 -4.93
CA SER A 57 9.24 -10.20 -3.63
C SER A 57 10.12 -9.58 -2.55
N ALA A 58 11.40 -9.96 -2.47
CA ALA A 58 12.36 -9.34 -1.56
C ALA A 58 12.52 -7.83 -1.85
N ALA A 59 12.67 -7.45 -3.12
CA ALA A 59 12.74 -6.05 -3.54
C ALA A 59 11.46 -5.26 -3.21
N MET A 60 10.29 -5.89 -3.35
CA MET A 60 9.02 -5.29 -2.94
C MET A 60 8.98 -5.05 -1.42
N VAL A 61 9.39 -6.03 -0.61
CA VAL A 61 9.47 -5.87 0.85
C VAL A 61 10.38 -4.72 1.24
N GLU A 62 11.57 -4.61 0.64
CA GLU A 62 12.48 -3.48 0.87
C GLU A 62 11.82 -2.13 0.55
N ALA A 63 11.13 -2.04 -0.58
CA ALA A 63 10.43 -0.81 -0.96
C ALA A 63 9.28 -0.47 0.00
N LEU A 64 8.52 -1.46 0.46
CA LEU A 64 7.45 -1.27 1.45
C LEU A 64 8.00 -0.78 2.79
N GLN A 65 9.12 -1.36 3.22
CA GLN A 65 9.82 -0.92 4.41
C GLN A 65 10.27 0.55 4.32
N ILE A 66 10.80 0.98 3.16
CA ILE A 66 11.16 2.39 2.92
C ILE A 66 9.94 3.30 3.05
N VAL A 67 8.81 2.90 2.44
CA VAL A 67 7.56 3.67 2.50
C VAL A 67 7.05 3.78 3.94
N LEU A 68 7.07 2.70 4.71
CA LEU A 68 6.62 2.68 6.11
C LEU A 68 7.52 3.52 7.03
N ARG A 69 8.82 3.56 6.79
CA ARG A 69 9.78 4.36 7.57
C ARG A 69 9.84 5.83 7.16
N ARG A 70 9.23 6.20 6.03
CA ARG A 70 9.28 7.58 5.55
C ARG A 70 8.62 8.52 6.58
N PRO A 71 9.31 9.59 7.03
CA PRO A 71 8.71 10.56 7.92
C PRO A 71 7.48 11.17 7.25
N ARG A 72 6.46 11.40 8.06
CA ARG A 72 5.20 11.96 7.59
C ARG A 72 5.50 13.30 6.89
N PRO A 73 5.04 13.52 5.64
CA PRO A 73 5.02 14.87 5.11
C PRO A 73 4.10 15.69 6.03
N GLU A 74 4.63 16.76 6.62
CA GLU A 74 3.87 17.62 7.52
C GLU A 74 2.51 17.93 6.88
N ARG A 75 1.43 17.37 7.43
CA ARG A 75 0.10 17.83 7.06
C ARG A 75 0.02 19.24 7.64
N GLY A 76 0.24 20.25 6.80
CA GLY A 76 -0.26 21.59 7.07
C GLY A 76 -1.72 21.50 7.52
N PRO A 77 -2.19 22.46 8.34
CA PRO A 77 -3.45 22.38 9.06
C PRO A 77 -4.57 21.89 8.14
N GLN A 78 -5.05 20.68 8.42
CA GLN A 78 -6.06 20.01 7.64
C GLN A 78 -7.35 20.82 7.78
N PRO A 79 -7.92 21.44 6.72
CA PRO A 79 -9.20 22.10 6.85
C PRO A 79 -10.22 21.03 7.21
N SER A 80 -10.91 21.23 8.33
CA SER A 80 -12.02 20.43 8.84
C SER A 80 -13.20 20.49 7.86
N GLY A 81 -13.07 19.86 6.70
CA GLY A 81 -14.15 19.63 5.75
C GLY A 81 -14.90 18.35 6.11
N PRO A 82 -16.20 18.24 5.75
CA PRO A 82 -17.01 17.07 6.09
C PRO A 82 -16.36 15.81 5.52
N ARG A 83 -16.22 14.79 6.38
CA ARG A 83 -15.69 13.46 6.10
C ARG A 83 -16.49 12.82 4.97
N ARG A 84 -16.03 12.94 3.73
CA ARG A 84 -16.54 12.13 2.62
C ARG A 84 -16.05 10.70 2.84
N GLU A 85 -16.93 9.84 3.34
CA GLU A 85 -16.78 8.40 3.18
C GLU A 85 -16.62 8.09 1.69
N PRO A 86 -15.54 7.42 1.24
CA PRO A 86 -15.53 6.87 -0.09
C PRO A 86 -16.49 5.68 -0.08
N ALA A 87 -17.68 5.86 -0.64
CA ALA A 87 -18.58 4.75 -0.91
C ALA A 87 -17.90 3.83 -1.93
N LEU A 88 -17.22 2.80 -1.43
CA LEU A 88 -16.74 1.69 -2.23
C LEU A 88 -17.96 1.04 -2.86
N ARG A 89 -18.27 1.38 -4.12
CA ARG A 89 -19.34 0.73 -4.87
C ARG A 89 -18.78 -0.53 -5.50
N VAL A 90 -19.16 -1.68 -4.94
CA VAL A 90 -18.94 -2.99 -5.57
C VAL A 90 -19.76 -3.00 -6.87
N ILE A 91 -19.09 -3.12 -8.01
CA ILE A 91 -19.75 -3.35 -9.29
C ILE A 91 -20.15 -4.83 -9.31
N ALA A 92 -21.43 -5.11 -9.11
CA ALA A 92 -21.97 -6.45 -9.30
C ALA A 92 -21.97 -6.78 -10.80
N GLY A 93 -20.95 -7.50 -11.25
CA GLY A 93 -20.93 -8.11 -12.58
C GLY A 93 -21.86 -9.33 -12.58
N GLY A 94 -23.08 -9.15 -13.07
CA GLY A 94 -24.02 -10.24 -13.35
C GLY A 94 -24.18 -10.40 -14.86
N LEU A 95 -23.72 -11.54 -15.37
CA LEU A 95 -24.03 -12.05 -16.71
C LEU A 95 -25.55 -12.22 -16.87
N GLY A 96 -26.09 -11.66 -17.94
CA GLY A 96 -27.41 -11.93 -18.49
C GLY A 96 -27.34 -11.87 -19.99
#